data_AF-A0A6L8KKS2-F1
#
_entry.id   AF-A0A6L8KKS2-F1
#
_cell.length_a   1.000
_cell.length_b   1.000
_cell.length_c   1.000
_cell.angle_alpha   90.00
_cell.angle_beta   90.00
_cell.angle_gamma   90.00
#
_symmetry.space_group_name_H-M   'P 1'
#
loop_
_entity.id
_entity.type
_entity.pdbx_description
1 polymer ?
#
loop_
_entity_poly.entity_id
_entity_poly.type
_entity_poly.pdbx_seq_one_letter_code
_entity_poly.pdbx_strand_id
1 'polypeptide(L)'
;MKILCTALLALVTLPALAKDNKQQGYAALAAGRYADAYSSWLVPADYDGDAEAQEAMALLLFSDKPIRHRLPAPRKVLALQFLYRSALNGYPGAVQRMASGSEEGKLGLVKDMDAAACWRRVQAGNTQPMACAGLTRFKNKAGRAQCDQLVMRGGHANLSGAEAAQRCLANKTPAILIPMPPPTSKYMMTLDKAYGRYGIEWMPAGDAFSEQSMHFMESFNTAMAENIQRRHGADVFDKIHAEIQAAMGW
;
A
#
# COMPACT_ATOMS: atom_id res chain seq x y z
N MET A 1 0.30 13.08 -71.37
CA MET A 1 0.58 13.86 -70.13
C MET A 1 -0.12 13.16 -68.97
N LYS A 2 0.63 12.44 -68.12
CA LYS A 2 0.09 11.72 -66.95
C LYS A 2 0.34 12.58 -65.72
N ILE A 3 -0.73 13.09 -65.11
CA ILE A 3 -0.67 13.84 -63.85
C ILE A 3 -0.63 12.79 -62.73
N LEU A 4 0.52 12.66 -62.07
CA LEU A 4 0.67 11.82 -60.88
C LEU A 4 -0.12 12.44 -59.72
N CYS A 5 -1.08 11.69 -59.22
CA CYS A 5 -1.84 11.99 -58.01
C CYS A 5 -0.99 11.54 -56.81
N THR A 6 -0.21 12.46 -56.23
CA THR A 6 0.53 12.20 -54.99
C THR A 6 -0.44 12.32 -53.82
N ALA A 7 -1.11 11.21 -53.47
CA ALA A 7 -1.89 11.12 -52.25
C ALA A 7 -0.93 11.02 -51.05
N LEU A 8 -0.70 12.15 -50.39
CA LEU A 8 -0.04 12.20 -49.09
C LEU A 8 -0.98 11.53 -48.06
N LEU A 9 -0.73 10.25 -47.75
CA LEU A 9 -1.34 9.59 -46.60
C LEU A 9 -0.72 10.19 -45.33
N ALA A 10 -1.34 11.24 -44.79
CA ALA A 10 -1.05 11.69 -43.44
C ALA A 10 -1.58 10.60 -42.47
N LEU A 11 -0.67 9.72 -42.00
CA LEU A 11 -0.94 8.90 -40.82
C LEU A 11 -1.13 9.86 -39.64
N VAL A 12 -2.39 10.20 -39.35
CA VAL A 12 -2.76 10.78 -38.06
C VAL A 12 -2.64 9.64 -37.07
N THR A 13 -1.47 9.52 -36.43
CA THR A 13 -1.32 8.76 -35.21
C THR A 13 -2.16 9.46 -34.16
N LEU A 14 -3.44 9.07 -34.05
CA LEU A 14 -4.25 9.43 -32.89
C LEU A 14 -3.44 8.96 -31.68
N PRO A 15 -2.95 9.86 -30.81
CA PRO A 15 -2.37 9.41 -29.55
C PRO A 15 -3.45 8.55 -28.92
N ALA A 16 -3.11 7.29 -28.62
CA ALA A 16 -3.98 6.45 -27.84
C ALA A 16 -4.31 7.27 -26.59
N LEU A 17 -5.50 7.86 -26.55
CA LEU A 17 -5.96 8.66 -25.42
C LEU A 17 -5.82 7.73 -24.24
N ALA A 18 -4.79 7.96 -23.42
CA ALA A 18 -4.56 7.22 -22.20
C ALA A 18 -5.85 7.40 -21.41
N LYS A 19 -6.64 6.35 -21.48
CA LYS A 19 -8.04 6.35 -21.10
C LYS A 19 -8.00 6.61 -19.59
N ASP A 20 -8.56 7.74 -19.12
CA ASP A 20 -8.53 8.09 -17.71
C ASP A 20 -9.27 7.01 -16.92
N ASN A 21 -8.49 6.11 -16.33
CA ASN A 21 -8.95 4.95 -15.58
C ASN A 21 -9.85 5.38 -14.41
N LYS A 22 -9.63 6.56 -13.81
CA LYS A 22 -10.45 7.06 -12.71
C LYS A 22 -11.85 7.43 -13.18
N GLN A 23 -11.95 8.24 -14.24
CA GLN A 23 -13.24 8.64 -14.82
C GLN A 23 -14.04 7.43 -15.31
N GLN A 24 -13.38 6.42 -15.88
CA GLN A 24 -14.05 5.19 -16.28
C GLN A 24 -14.62 4.41 -15.10
N GLY A 25 -13.89 4.35 -13.99
CA GLY A 25 -14.39 3.71 -12.79
C GLY A 25 -15.66 4.39 -12.27
N TYR A 26 -15.70 5.72 -12.26
CA TYR A 26 -16.91 6.47 -11.88
C TYR A 26 -18.07 6.24 -12.87
N ALA A 27 -17.82 6.28 -14.17
CA ALA A 27 -18.84 6.00 -15.18
C ALA A 27 -19.38 4.56 -15.09
N ALA A 28 -18.51 3.59 -14.82
CA ALA A 28 -18.89 2.20 -14.60
C ALA A 28 -19.72 2.04 -13.32
N LEU A 29 -19.33 2.70 -12.22
CA LEU A 29 -20.08 2.70 -10.97
C LEU A 29 -21.49 3.27 -11.17
N ALA A 30 -21.61 4.41 -11.85
CA ALA A 30 -22.89 5.04 -12.17
C ALA A 30 -23.80 4.14 -13.01
N ALA A 31 -23.21 3.34 -13.91
CA ALA A 31 -23.92 2.35 -14.72
C ALA A 31 -24.20 1.01 -13.98
N GLY A 32 -23.88 0.89 -12.69
CA GLY A 32 -24.04 -0.36 -11.92
C GLY A 32 -23.05 -1.47 -12.31
N ARG A 33 -22.02 -1.16 -13.09
CA ARG A 33 -20.98 -2.10 -13.53
C ARG A 33 -19.83 -2.14 -12.53
N TYR A 34 -20.10 -2.71 -11.35
CA TYR A 34 -19.18 -2.72 -10.21
C TYR A 34 -17.85 -3.44 -10.48
N ALA A 35 -17.87 -4.52 -11.26
CA ALA A 35 -16.65 -5.24 -11.63
C ALA A 35 -15.76 -4.39 -12.56
N ASP A 36 -16.36 -3.65 -13.49
CA ASP A 36 -15.65 -2.72 -14.37
C ASP A 36 -15.07 -1.56 -13.54
N ALA A 37 -15.84 -1.01 -12.60
CA ALA A 37 -15.37 0.03 -11.70
C ALA A 37 -14.15 -0.41 -10.87
N TYR A 38 -14.19 -1.62 -10.31
CA TYR A 38 -13.06 -2.23 -9.61
C TYR A 38 -11.83 -2.34 -10.54
N SER A 39 -11.99 -2.91 -11.73
CA SER A 39 -10.89 -3.08 -12.68
C SER A 39 -10.26 -1.75 -13.08
N SER A 40 -11.09 -0.72 -13.32
CA SER A 40 -10.63 0.62 -13.70
C SER A 40 -9.86 1.30 -12.57
N TRP A 41 -10.28 1.16 -11.31
CA TRP A 41 -9.59 1.80 -10.19
C TRP A 41 -8.40 1.02 -9.63
N LEU A 42 -8.25 -0.28 -9.95
CA LEU A 42 -7.22 -1.10 -9.32
C LEU A 42 -5.80 -0.56 -9.55
N VAL A 43 -5.46 -0.20 -10.78
CA VAL A 43 -4.13 0.36 -11.11
C VAL A 43 -3.91 1.69 -10.39
N PRO A 44 -4.76 2.73 -10.54
CA PRO A 44 -4.50 4.00 -9.89
C PRO A 44 -4.53 3.91 -8.35
N ALA A 45 -5.41 3.09 -7.78
CA ALA A 45 -5.50 2.94 -6.32
C ALA A 45 -4.31 2.17 -5.74
N ASP A 46 -3.95 1.04 -6.34
CA ASP A 46 -2.96 0.13 -5.76
C ASP A 46 -1.54 0.43 -6.21
N TYR A 47 -1.36 0.74 -7.50
CA TYR A 47 -0.05 0.96 -8.13
C TYR A 47 0.33 2.44 -8.23
N ASP A 48 -0.61 3.34 -8.50
CA ASP A 48 -0.29 4.77 -8.59
C ASP A 48 -0.42 5.49 -7.24
N GLY A 49 -0.97 4.81 -6.22
CA GLY A 49 -1.16 5.38 -4.89
C GLY A 49 -2.14 6.57 -4.88
N ASP A 50 -2.98 6.70 -5.90
CA ASP A 50 -3.92 7.80 -6.06
C ASP A 50 -4.96 7.75 -4.94
N ALA A 51 -4.91 8.74 -4.05
CA ALA A 51 -5.67 8.72 -2.81
C ALA A 51 -7.20 8.77 -3.05
N GLU A 52 -7.63 9.43 -4.13
CA GLU A 52 -9.05 9.46 -4.52
C GLU A 52 -9.51 8.08 -5.00
N ALA A 53 -8.76 7.43 -5.89
CA ALA A 53 -9.05 6.08 -6.37
C ALA A 53 -9.02 5.07 -5.22
N GLN A 54 -8.13 5.24 -4.24
CA GLN A 54 -8.10 4.44 -3.02
C GLN A 54 -9.39 4.61 -2.19
N GLU A 55 -9.91 5.83 -1.99
CA GLU A 55 -11.20 5.99 -1.30
C GLU A 55 -12.35 5.38 -2.11
N ALA A 56 -12.39 5.63 -3.42
CA ALA A 56 -13.43 5.08 -4.30
C ALA A 56 -13.45 3.54 -4.25
N MET A 57 -12.26 2.92 -4.28
CA MET A 57 -12.08 1.49 -4.11
C MET A 57 -12.58 1.00 -2.74
N ALA A 58 -12.23 1.71 -1.67
CA ALA A 58 -12.69 1.38 -0.33
C ALA A 58 -14.21 1.40 -0.21
N LEU A 59 -14.86 2.44 -0.74
CA LEU A 59 -16.32 2.57 -0.73
C LEU A 59 -17.01 1.47 -1.53
N LEU A 60 -16.48 1.16 -2.72
CA LEU A 60 -16.95 0.03 -3.52
C LEU A 60 -16.83 -1.28 -2.75
N LEU A 61 -15.70 -1.52 -2.08
CA LEU A 61 -15.45 -2.74 -1.31
C LEU A 61 -16.25 -2.79 0.02
N PHE A 62 -16.59 -1.66 0.65
CA PHE A 62 -17.49 -1.65 1.80
C PHE A 62 -18.96 -1.88 1.43
N SER A 63 -19.35 -1.60 0.18
CA SER A 63 -20.72 -1.86 -0.28
C SER A 63 -21.03 -3.36 -0.35
N ASP A 64 -22.32 -3.71 -0.32
CA ASP A 64 -22.77 -5.09 -0.55
C ASP A 64 -22.94 -5.44 -2.05
N LYS A 65 -22.50 -4.54 -2.95
CA LYS A 65 -22.67 -4.71 -4.40
C LYS A 65 -21.77 -5.83 -4.93
N PRO A 66 -22.23 -6.67 -5.88
CA PRO A 66 -21.44 -7.82 -6.32
C PRO A 66 -20.21 -7.37 -7.13
N ILE A 67 -19.02 -7.75 -6.67
CA ILE A 67 -17.76 -7.63 -7.42
C ILE A 67 -17.38 -9.05 -7.84
N ARG A 68 -17.45 -9.35 -9.14
CA ARG A 68 -17.17 -10.69 -9.68
C ARG A 68 -15.67 -10.91 -9.92
N HIS A 69 -14.85 -10.55 -8.93
CA HIS A 69 -13.40 -10.73 -8.95
C HIS A 69 -12.95 -11.56 -7.76
N ARG A 70 -11.93 -12.39 -7.95
CA ARG A 70 -11.24 -13.04 -6.83
C ARG A 70 -10.41 -11.98 -6.10
N LEU A 71 -10.75 -11.72 -4.84
CA LEU A 71 -10.04 -10.75 -4.02
C LEU A 71 -8.88 -11.43 -3.27
N PRO A 72 -7.76 -10.73 -3.05
CA PRO A 72 -6.60 -11.26 -2.32
C PRO A 72 -6.85 -11.40 -0.81
N ALA A 73 -7.89 -10.76 -0.29
CA ALA A 73 -8.25 -10.73 1.12
C ALA A 73 -9.77 -10.64 1.29
N PRO A 74 -10.31 -10.87 2.51
CA PRO A 74 -11.71 -10.58 2.79
C PRO A 74 -12.05 -9.14 2.41
N ARG A 75 -13.15 -8.97 1.68
CA ARG A 75 -13.53 -7.69 1.06
C ARG A 75 -13.45 -6.48 2.00
N LYS A 76 -13.97 -6.61 3.23
CA LYS A 76 -13.96 -5.53 4.25
C LYS A 76 -12.57 -5.19 4.78
N VAL A 77 -11.65 -6.16 4.80
CA VAL A 77 -10.25 -5.95 5.18
C VAL A 77 -9.55 -5.12 4.09
N LEU A 78 -9.71 -5.53 2.84
CA LEU A 78 -9.14 -4.80 1.70
C LEU A 78 -9.71 -3.38 1.59
N ALA A 79 -11.02 -3.22 1.81
CA ALA A 79 -11.67 -1.92 1.86
C ALA A 79 -11.02 -0.98 2.89
N LEU A 80 -10.75 -1.51 4.09
CA LEU A 80 -10.11 -0.74 5.15
C LEU A 80 -8.66 -0.38 4.83
N GLN A 81 -7.91 -1.28 4.20
CA GLN A 81 -6.54 -1.00 3.75
C GLN A 81 -6.50 0.16 2.75
N PHE A 82 -7.39 0.15 1.75
CA PHE A 82 -7.49 1.25 0.79
C PHE A 82 -7.93 2.56 1.44
N LEU A 83 -8.94 2.52 2.32
CA LEU A 83 -9.40 3.71 3.06
C LEU A 83 -8.26 4.32 3.88
N TYR A 84 -7.50 3.46 4.56
CA TYR A 84 -6.39 3.89 5.41
C TYR A 84 -5.25 4.50 4.60
N ARG A 85 -4.85 3.89 3.48
CA ARG A 85 -3.83 4.45 2.57
C ARG A 85 -4.27 5.82 2.02
N SER A 86 -5.54 5.94 1.61
CA SER A 86 -6.12 7.21 1.15
C SER A 86 -6.05 8.30 2.22
N ALA A 87 -6.39 7.96 3.47
CA ALA A 87 -6.32 8.88 4.60
C ALA A 87 -4.88 9.27 4.97
N LEU A 88 -3.91 8.34 4.88
CA LEU A 88 -2.48 8.63 5.07
C LEU A 88 -1.94 9.61 4.03
N ASN A 89 -2.51 9.59 2.82
CA ASN A 89 -2.24 10.56 1.77
C ASN A 89 -3.06 11.86 1.90
N GLY A 90 -3.79 12.02 2.99
CA GLY A 90 -4.50 13.25 3.32
C GLY A 90 -5.79 13.49 2.53
N TYR A 91 -6.34 12.48 1.86
CA TYR A 91 -7.57 12.67 1.09
C TYR A 91 -8.75 12.96 2.02
N PRO A 92 -9.47 14.10 1.87
CA PRO A 92 -10.40 14.57 2.88
C PRO A 92 -11.53 13.60 3.24
N GLY A 93 -12.13 12.92 2.24
CA GLY A 93 -13.22 11.97 2.47
C GLY A 93 -12.75 10.76 3.28
N ALA A 94 -11.57 10.22 2.96
CA ALA A 94 -10.97 9.13 3.70
C ALA A 94 -10.59 9.52 5.13
N VAL A 95 -10.00 10.71 5.33
CA VAL A 95 -9.68 11.25 6.67
C VAL A 95 -10.94 11.37 7.52
N GLN A 96 -12.02 11.93 6.97
CA GLN A 96 -13.31 12.03 7.66
C GLN A 96 -13.85 10.65 8.05
N ARG A 97 -13.75 9.66 7.17
CA ARG A 97 -14.21 8.29 7.44
C ARG A 97 -13.36 7.56 8.46
N MET A 98 -12.06 7.80 8.49
CA MET A 98 -11.18 7.28 9.54
C MET A 98 -11.54 7.88 10.90
N ALA A 99 -11.88 9.17 10.96
CA ALA A 99 -12.36 9.83 12.17
C ALA A 99 -13.67 9.20 12.67
N SER A 100 -14.72 9.17 11.83
CA SER A 100 -16.02 8.58 12.20
C SER A 100 -15.92 7.08 12.51
N GLY A 101 -15.15 6.34 11.72
CA GLY A 101 -14.94 4.90 11.94
C GLY A 101 -14.25 4.61 13.28
N SER A 102 -13.30 5.45 13.69
CA SER A 102 -12.64 5.36 15.01
C SER A 102 -13.56 5.79 16.14
N GLU A 103 -14.39 6.81 15.96
CA GLU A 103 -15.36 7.25 16.98
C GLU A 103 -16.44 6.20 17.25
N GLU A 104 -16.92 5.56 16.18
CA GLU A 104 -18.04 4.61 16.26
C GLU A 104 -17.58 3.15 16.40
N GLY A 105 -16.29 2.87 16.23
CA GLY A 105 -15.77 1.50 16.14
C GLY A 105 -16.33 0.72 14.94
N LYS A 106 -16.47 1.38 13.79
CA LYS A 106 -17.01 0.83 12.53
C LYS A 106 -15.90 0.63 11.49
N LEU A 107 -16.27 0.11 10.31
CA LEU A 107 -15.37 -0.13 9.17
C LEU A 107 -14.18 -1.06 9.46
N GLY A 108 -14.22 -1.81 10.58
CA GLY A 108 -13.12 -2.66 11.04
C GLY A 108 -12.16 -2.00 12.02
N LEU A 109 -12.45 -0.76 12.45
CA LEU A 109 -11.69 -0.03 13.48
C LEU A 109 -12.23 -0.29 14.88
N VAL A 110 -11.36 -0.23 15.88
CA VAL A 110 -11.73 -0.24 17.30
C VAL A 110 -12.22 1.16 17.67
N LYS A 111 -13.24 1.25 18.55
CA LYS A 111 -13.70 2.53 19.07
C LYS A 111 -12.59 3.19 19.91
N ASP A 112 -12.12 4.35 19.47
CA ASP A 112 -10.99 5.08 20.07
C ASP A 112 -11.16 6.59 19.79
N MET A 113 -11.47 7.35 20.84
CA MET A 113 -11.76 8.79 20.74
C MET A 113 -10.50 9.62 20.46
N ASP A 114 -9.33 9.17 20.89
CA ASP A 114 -8.06 9.88 20.65
C ASP A 114 -7.65 9.74 19.20
N ALA A 115 -7.80 8.54 18.62
CA ALA A 115 -7.63 8.33 17.19
C ALA A 115 -8.63 9.17 16.38
N ALA A 116 -9.91 9.18 16.77
CA ALA A 116 -10.93 9.98 16.09
C ALA A 116 -10.61 11.50 16.12
N ALA A 117 -10.24 12.02 17.29
CA ALA A 117 -9.87 13.42 17.46
C ALA A 117 -8.59 13.78 16.68
N CYS A 118 -7.63 12.85 16.58
CA CYS A 118 -6.45 13.03 15.73
C CYS A 118 -6.86 13.20 14.26
N TRP A 119 -7.64 12.27 13.71
CA TRP A 119 -8.05 12.32 12.30
C TRP A 119 -8.86 13.57 11.96
N ARG A 120 -9.72 14.08 12.86
CA ARG A 120 -10.41 15.37 12.64
C ARG A 120 -9.45 16.56 12.54
N ARG A 121 -8.34 16.55 13.28
CA ARG A 121 -7.34 17.62 13.21
C ARG A 121 -6.55 17.59 11.90
N VAL A 122 -6.39 16.42 11.28
CA VAL A 122 -5.82 16.29 9.93
C VAL A 122 -6.67 17.06 8.92
N GLN A 123 -8.00 16.92 8.98
CA GLN A 123 -8.92 17.63 8.08
C GLN A 123 -8.80 19.16 8.21
N ALA A 124 -8.52 19.65 9.42
CA ALA A 124 -8.30 21.07 9.68
C ALA A 124 -6.89 21.56 9.29
N GLY A 125 -6.01 20.70 8.76
CA GLY A 125 -4.62 21.03 8.43
C GLY A 125 -3.69 21.14 9.66
N ASN A 126 -4.17 20.78 10.85
CA ASN A 126 -3.46 20.99 12.12
C ASN A 126 -2.60 19.78 12.55
N THR A 127 -2.64 18.67 11.81
CA THR A 127 -1.94 17.43 12.17
C THR A 127 -1.59 16.65 10.92
N GLN A 128 -0.43 16.00 10.90
CA GLN A 128 -0.02 15.12 9.82
C GLN A 128 -0.71 13.75 9.95
N PRO A 129 -1.23 13.16 8.85
CA PRO A 129 -1.91 11.85 8.88
C PRO A 129 -1.14 10.75 9.62
N MET A 130 0.19 10.77 9.50
CA MET A 130 1.06 9.75 10.09
C MET A 130 1.04 9.72 11.62
N ALA A 131 0.78 10.85 12.28
CA ALA A 131 0.63 10.86 13.74
C ALA A 131 -0.61 10.07 14.18
N CYS A 132 -1.67 10.12 13.39
CA CYS A 132 -2.93 9.42 13.66
C CYS A 132 -2.84 7.92 13.34
N ALA A 133 -1.96 7.53 12.42
CA ALA A 133 -1.63 6.13 12.12
C ALA A 133 -1.25 5.34 13.39
N GLY A 134 -0.37 5.91 14.22
CA GLY A 134 0.12 5.28 15.46
C GLY A 134 -0.94 5.05 16.52
N LEU A 135 -1.93 5.94 16.58
CA LEU A 135 -3.09 5.85 17.48
C LEU A 135 -4.15 4.86 16.96
N THR A 136 -4.25 4.69 15.65
CA THR A 136 -5.34 3.91 15.03
C THR A 136 -5.24 2.43 15.39
N ARG A 137 -6.34 1.90 15.93
CA ARG A 137 -6.50 0.49 16.31
C ARG A 137 -7.50 -0.21 15.40
N PHE A 138 -7.15 -1.42 14.98
CA PHE A 138 -7.92 -2.23 14.06
C PHE A 138 -8.49 -3.45 14.81
N LYS A 139 -9.73 -3.83 14.54
CA LYS A 139 -10.36 -5.04 15.11
C LYS A 139 -9.66 -6.31 14.65
N ASN A 140 -9.12 -6.29 13.43
CA ASN A 140 -8.29 -7.34 12.87
C ASN A 140 -6.96 -6.71 12.43
N LYS A 141 -5.83 -7.31 12.83
CA LYS A 141 -4.49 -6.85 12.42
C LYS A 141 -4.32 -6.78 10.91
N ALA A 142 -4.99 -7.66 10.15
CA ALA A 142 -4.96 -7.65 8.69
C ALA A 142 -5.60 -6.40 8.07
N GLY A 143 -6.40 -5.64 8.83
CA GLY A 143 -6.93 -4.35 8.39
C GLY A 143 -5.89 -3.24 8.25
N ARG A 144 -4.69 -3.43 8.82
CA ARG A 144 -3.55 -2.55 8.58
C ARG A 144 -3.04 -2.78 7.16
N ALA A 145 -2.69 -1.71 6.48
CA ALA A 145 -1.88 -1.82 5.26
C ALA A 145 -0.54 -2.45 5.62
N GLN A 146 -0.01 -3.31 4.75
CA GLN A 146 1.35 -3.84 4.88
C GLN A 146 2.39 -2.74 4.58
N CYS A 147 3.63 -2.95 5.01
CA CYS A 147 4.66 -1.94 4.80
C CYS A 147 4.90 -1.69 3.31
N ASP A 148 4.92 -2.74 2.49
CA ASP A 148 5.04 -2.64 1.03
C ASP A 148 3.97 -1.71 0.41
N GLN A 149 2.73 -1.76 0.91
CA GLN A 149 1.61 -0.91 0.49
C GLN A 149 1.75 0.57 0.94
N LEU A 150 2.61 0.85 1.91
CA LEU A 150 2.89 2.18 2.45
C LEU A 150 4.14 2.82 1.84
N VAL A 151 5.10 2.02 1.40
CA VAL A 151 6.39 2.48 0.87
C VAL A 151 6.51 2.35 -0.63
N MET A 152 5.79 1.42 -1.27
CA MET A 152 5.93 1.14 -2.68
C MET A 152 4.66 1.44 -3.47
N ARG A 153 4.91 2.00 -4.66
CA ARG A 153 4.04 2.17 -5.84
C ARG A 153 3.25 3.48 -5.90
N GLY A 154 3.78 4.37 -6.74
CA GLY A 154 2.96 5.28 -7.56
C GLY A 154 3.00 6.77 -7.28
N GLY A 155 2.95 7.16 -6.01
CA GLY A 155 2.82 8.57 -5.62
C GLY A 155 3.94 9.09 -4.70
N HIS A 156 4.91 8.24 -4.39
CA HIS A 156 5.92 8.49 -3.35
C HIS A 156 7.36 8.41 -3.86
N ALA A 157 7.58 8.71 -5.15
CA ALA A 157 8.90 8.67 -5.80
C ALA A 157 10.00 9.50 -5.10
N ASN A 158 9.67 10.26 -4.05
CA ASN A 158 10.56 11.16 -3.34
C ASN A 158 10.77 10.82 -1.86
N LEU A 159 10.23 9.71 -1.32
CA LEU A 159 10.51 9.34 0.06
C LEU A 159 11.94 8.78 0.19
N SER A 160 12.67 9.25 1.19
CA SER A 160 13.88 8.57 1.65
C SER A 160 13.55 7.25 2.34
N GLY A 161 14.54 6.36 2.45
CA GLY A 161 14.38 5.09 3.16
C GLY A 161 13.97 5.28 4.63
N ALA A 162 14.57 6.24 5.32
CA ALA A 162 14.22 6.54 6.72
C ALA A 162 12.77 7.03 6.87
N GLU A 163 12.28 7.91 5.98
CA GLU A 163 10.88 8.35 6.01
C GLU A 163 9.92 7.18 5.75
N ALA A 164 10.24 6.35 4.75
CA ALA A 164 9.52 5.12 4.47
C ALA A 164 9.45 4.19 5.70
N ALA A 165 10.58 3.98 6.40
CA ALA A 165 10.62 3.18 7.62
C ALA A 165 9.76 3.79 8.74
N GLN A 166 9.81 5.11 8.93
CA GLN A 166 8.97 5.80 9.91
C GLN A 166 7.47 5.58 9.65
N ARG A 167 7.04 5.58 8.38
CA ARG A 167 5.64 5.28 8.02
C ARG A 167 5.22 3.88 8.46
N CYS A 168 6.04 2.88 8.16
CA CYS A 168 5.78 1.50 8.53
C CYS A 168 5.80 1.28 10.04
N LEU A 169 6.73 1.92 10.75
CA LEU A 169 6.82 1.87 12.22
C LEU A 169 5.61 2.53 12.89
N ALA A 170 5.18 3.70 12.41
CA ALA A 170 3.95 4.34 12.87
C ALA A 170 2.73 3.44 12.65
N ASN A 171 2.71 2.69 11.54
CA ASN A 171 1.67 1.70 11.26
C ASN A 171 1.80 0.37 12.03
N LYS A 172 2.88 0.19 12.81
CA LYS A 172 3.18 -1.05 13.56
C LYS A 172 3.38 -2.27 12.66
N THR A 173 3.95 -2.05 11.47
CA THR A 173 4.30 -3.08 10.48
C THR A 173 5.81 -3.01 10.23
N PRO A 174 6.66 -3.41 11.20
CA PRO A 174 8.10 -3.38 11.00
C PRO A 174 8.47 -4.29 9.83
N ALA A 175 9.41 -3.87 9.00
CA ALA A 175 9.75 -4.59 7.78
C ALA A 175 11.22 -4.47 7.38
N ILE A 176 11.79 -5.49 6.76
CA ILE A 176 13.15 -5.45 6.20
C ILE A 176 13.10 -5.61 4.69
N LEU A 177 13.88 -4.80 3.97
CA LEU A 177 14.15 -4.95 2.55
C LEU A 177 15.30 -5.93 2.35
N ILE A 178 15.05 -7.03 1.64
CA ILE A 178 16.06 -8.04 1.35
C ILE A 178 16.49 -7.90 -0.12
N PRO A 179 17.77 -7.61 -0.40
CA PRO A 179 18.31 -7.67 -1.75
C PRO A 179 18.41 -9.13 -2.15
N MET A 180 17.71 -9.55 -3.20
CA MET A 180 17.82 -10.92 -3.67
C MET A 180 17.31 -11.10 -5.11
N PRO A 181 17.98 -11.96 -5.91
CA PRO A 181 17.39 -12.50 -7.12
C PRO A 181 16.11 -13.28 -6.76
N PRO A 182 15.18 -13.49 -7.72
CA PRO A 182 13.90 -14.12 -7.44
C PRO A 182 14.09 -15.47 -6.73
N PRO A 183 13.72 -15.56 -5.45
CA PRO A 183 13.93 -16.78 -4.69
C PRO A 183 13.02 -17.92 -5.14
N THR A 184 13.44 -19.14 -4.82
CA THR A 184 12.55 -20.29 -4.92
C THR A 184 11.35 -20.12 -3.98
N SER A 185 10.19 -20.69 -4.35
CA SER A 185 8.99 -20.67 -3.50
C SER A 185 9.27 -21.25 -2.10
N LYS A 186 10.15 -22.26 -1.99
CA LYS A 186 10.56 -22.81 -0.70
C LYS A 186 11.26 -21.76 0.17
N TYR A 187 12.20 -21.01 -0.40
CA TYR A 187 12.93 -19.98 0.34
C TYR A 187 12.01 -18.81 0.76
N MET A 188 11.09 -18.38 -0.11
CA MET A 188 10.05 -17.39 0.22
C MET A 188 9.25 -17.81 1.46
N MET A 189 8.75 -19.04 1.47
CA MET A 189 7.95 -19.57 2.59
C MET A 189 8.76 -19.65 3.88
N THR A 190 10.05 -19.98 3.79
CA THR A 190 10.96 -20.00 4.93
C THR A 190 11.16 -18.60 5.50
N LEU A 191 11.38 -17.59 4.65
CA LEU A 191 11.49 -16.18 5.05
C LEU A 191 10.20 -15.70 5.71
N ASP A 192 9.05 -15.91 5.07
CA ASP A 192 7.72 -15.55 5.60
C ASP A 192 7.52 -16.11 7.00
N LYS A 193 7.87 -17.39 7.19
CA LYS A 193 7.72 -18.07 8.47
C LYS A 193 8.68 -17.54 9.52
N ALA A 194 9.97 -17.37 9.19
CA ALA A 194 10.99 -16.94 10.14
C ALA A 194 10.74 -15.48 10.59
N TYR A 195 10.62 -14.54 9.66
CA TYR A 195 10.33 -13.13 9.98
C TYR A 195 8.94 -12.95 10.62
N GLY A 196 7.94 -13.69 10.12
CA GLY A 196 6.56 -13.63 10.61
C GLY A 196 6.40 -14.01 12.09
N ARG A 197 7.26 -14.87 12.65
CA ARG A 197 7.29 -15.19 14.10
C ARG A 197 7.56 -13.97 14.97
N TYR A 198 8.34 -13.03 14.45
CA TYR A 198 8.69 -11.79 15.14
C TYR A 198 7.72 -10.64 14.77
N GLY A 199 6.72 -10.91 13.93
CA GLY A 199 5.82 -9.88 13.41
C GLY A 199 6.54 -8.88 12.50
N ILE A 200 7.64 -9.31 11.87
CA ILE A 200 8.41 -8.53 10.90
C ILE A 200 7.95 -8.97 9.51
N GLU A 201 7.63 -8.01 8.67
CA GLU A 201 7.42 -8.23 7.24
C GLU A 201 8.78 -8.26 6.54
N TRP A 202 8.92 -9.08 5.51
CA TRP A 202 10.10 -9.00 4.66
C TRP A 202 9.63 -8.66 3.26
N MET A 203 10.35 -7.75 2.62
CA MET A 203 9.98 -7.22 1.32
C MET A 203 11.12 -7.50 0.34
N PRO A 204 10.86 -8.16 -0.79
CA PRO A 204 11.87 -8.30 -1.84
C PRO A 204 12.12 -6.92 -2.45
N ALA A 205 13.35 -6.42 -2.35
CA ALA A 205 13.73 -5.15 -2.98
C ALA A 205 14.02 -5.30 -4.49
N GLY A 206 13.89 -6.52 -5.01
CA GLY A 206 14.29 -6.87 -6.37
C GLY A 206 15.78 -6.68 -6.60
N ASP A 207 16.11 -6.54 -7.88
CA ASP A 207 17.42 -6.25 -8.41
C ASP A 207 17.78 -4.77 -8.16
N ALA A 208 18.15 -4.46 -6.91
CA ALA A 208 18.56 -3.11 -6.49
C ALA A 208 19.95 -2.74 -7.05
N PHE A 209 20.03 -2.50 -8.36
CA PHE A 209 21.30 -2.21 -9.05
C PHE A 209 21.61 -0.71 -9.18
N SER A 210 20.68 0.19 -8.86
CA SER A 210 20.96 1.63 -8.89
C SER A 210 21.48 2.12 -7.53
N GLU A 211 22.35 3.12 -7.55
CA GLU A 211 22.86 3.76 -6.35
C GLU A 211 21.72 4.31 -5.47
N GLN A 212 20.71 4.92 -6.10
CA GLN A 212 19.53 5.43 -5.41
C GLN A 212 18.75 4.34 -4.67
N SER A 213 18.55 3.18 -5.30
CA SER A 213 17.85 2.06 -4.65
C SER A 213 18.65 1.51 -3.47
N MET A 214 19.98 1.42 -3.60
CA MET A 214 20.84 0.98 -2.49
C MET A 214 20.78 1.97 -1.31
N HIS A 215 20.91 3.28 -1.56
CA HIS A 215 20.80 4.31 -0.52
C HIS A 215 19.43 4.28 0.18
N PHE A 216 18.35 4.10 -0.59
CA PHE A 216 17.02 3.94 -0.03
C PHE A 216 16.95 2.72 0.90
N MET A 217 17.41 1.56 0.42
CA MET A 217 17.39 0.32 1.21
C MET A 217 18.23 0.41 2.48
N GLU A 218 19.44 0.96 2.40
CA GLU A 218 20.33 1.12 3.54
C GLU A 218 19.71 2.03 4.60
N SER A 219 19.20 3.20 4.18
CA SER A 219 18.52 4.14 5.07
C SER A 219 17.26 3.53 5.71
N PHE A 220 16.47 2.78 4.94
CA PHE A 220 15.28 2.09 5.42
C PHE A 220 15.61 0.99 6.42
N ASN A 221 16.53 0.09 6.06
CA ASN A 221 16.89 -1.05 6.89
C ASN A 221 17.59 -0.62 8.17
N THR A 222 18.42 0.43 8.14
CA THR A 222 19.06 0.99 9.35
C THR A 222 18.01 1.47 10.34
N ALA A 223 17.07 2.30 9.88
CA ALA A 223 16.00 2.82 10.73
C ALA A 223 15.08 1.71 11.28
N MET A 224 14.82 0.66 10.50
CA MET A 224 14.00 -0.45 10.95
C MET A 224 14.75 -1.38 11.92
N ALA A 225 16.01 -1.69 11.63
CA ALA A 225 16.83 -2.61 12.41
C ALA A 225 16.94 -2.16 13.86
N GLU A 226 17.21 -0.87 14.10
CA GLU A 226 17.25 -0.31 15.44
C GLU A 226 15.95 -0.52 16.22
N ASN A 227 14.80 -0.33 15.55
CA ASN A 227 13.49 -0.54 16.18
C ASN A 227 13.24 -2.02 16.50
N ILE A 228 13.54 -2.89 15.54
CA ILE A 228 13.37 -4.35 15.65
C ILE A 228 14.25 -4.89 16.77
N GLN A 229 15.52 -4.52 16.81
CA GLN A 229 16.47 -4.96 17.84
C GLN A 229 16.07 -4.47 19.23
N ARG A 230 15.60 -3.22 19.36
CA ARG A 230 15.09 -2.70 20.63
C ARG A 230 13.91 -3.51 21.16
N ARG A 231 13.07 -4.06 20.27
CA ARG A 231 11.89 -4.83 20.62
C ARG A 231 12.17 -6.32 20.87
N HIS A 232 13.09 -6.91 20.13
CA HIS A 232 13.30 -8.36 20.07
C HIS A 232 14.67 -8.83 20.57
N GLY A 233 15.58 -7.91 20.90
CA GLY A 233 16.97 -8.18 21.27
C GLY A 233 17.94 -7.89 20.12
N ALA A 234 19.18 -7.55 20.48
CA ALA A 234 20.23 -7.20 19.51
C ALA A 234 20.56 -8.35 18.53
N ASP A 235 20.37 -9.60 18.96
CA ASP A 235 20.67 -10.84 18.25
C ASP A 235 19.47 -11.39 17.42
N VAL A 236 18.39 -10.62 17.27
CA VAL A 236 17.18 -11.08 16.56
C VAL A 236 17.45 -11.48 15.12
N PHE A 237 18.29 -10.73 14.40
CA PHE A 237 18.61 -11.06 13.00
C PHE A 237 19.46 -12.33 12.90
N ASP A 238 20.37 -12.57 13.85
CA ASP A 238 21.16 -13.81 13.91
C ASP A 238 20.25 -15.02 14.18
N LYS A 239 19.27 -14.88 15.08
CA LYS A 239 18.25 -15.91 15.35
C LYS A 239 17.44 -16.22 14.08
N ILE A 240 16.93 -15.20 13.41
CA ILE A 240 16.16 -15.36 12.16
C ILE A 240 17.03 -16.05 11.09
N HIS A 241 18.29 -15.64 10.95
CA HIS A 241 19.22 -16.25 10.00
C HIS A 241 19.46 -17.74 10.29
N ALA A 242 19.71 -18.10 11.55
CA ALA A 242 19.89 -19.48 11.96
C ALA A 242 18.64 -20.34 11.70
N GLU A 243 17.45 -19.79 11.91
CA GLU A 243 16.18 -20.47 11.57
C GLU A 243 16.07 -20.75 10.07
N ILE A 244 16.46 -19.79 9.23
CA ILE A 244 16.45 -19.93 7.77
C ILE A 244 17.45 -21.00 7.34
N GLN A 245 18.70 -20.95 7.84
CA GLN A 245 19.74 -21.95 7.52
C GLN A 245 19.28 -23.37 7.88
N ALA A 246 18.77 -23.55 9.11
CA ALA A 246 18.27 -24.84 9.58
C ALA A 246 17.11 -25.37 8.71
N ALA A 247 16.18 -24.51 8.29
CA ALA A 247 15.06 -24.91 7.43
C ALA A 247 15.48 -25.21 5.98
N MET A 248 16.59 -24.62 5.52
CA MET A 248 17.16 -24.84 4.20
C MET A 248 18.11 -26.04 4.15
N GLY A 249 18.61 -26.50 5.30
CA GLY A 249 19.61 -27.57 5.40
C GLY A 249 21.01 -27.10 5.02
N TRP A 250 21.33 -25.85 5.35
CA TRP A 250 22.66 -25.26 5.19
C TRP A 250 23.49 -25.39 6.46
#